data_AF-A0A1H4FU90-F1
#
_entry.id   AF-A0A1H4FU90-F1
#
_cell.length_a   1.000
_cell.length_b   1.000
_cell.length_c   1.000
_cell.angle_alpha   90.00
_cell.angle_beta   90.00
_cell.angle_gamma   90.00
#
_symmetry.space_group_name_H-M   'P 1'
#
loop_
_entity.id
_entity.type
_entity.pdbx_description
1 polymer ?
#
loop_
_entity_poly.entity_id
_entity_poly.type
_entity_poly.pdbx_seq_one_letter_code
_entity_poly.pdbx_strand_id
1 'polypeptide(L)'
;MIQIIISIDPSTKFLFEIIEKLSSKGIEYNLTEIHPNEESYRTSFENISNFDKNSIILFFGHGQSNQLYGGESPDSFTKKPFIRLNEMSIFQEQYLFLLACDSASLIKSSFRMSKTIKSIGFGALPTSIEEIENDKKLSLEGISVQTIEDFKKTIVDTVSNALLISTKDFIHLKDYLILLVDKKINDAVLLKNDRNLADLLYRMRNEMVVY
;
A
#
# COMPACT_ATOMS: atom_id res chain seq x y z
N MET A 1 0.72 -15.26 -11.87
CA MET A 1 1.87 -14.36 -12.05
C MET A 1 1.68 -13.16 -11.13
N ILE A 2 2.74 -12.66 -10.50
CA ILE A 2 2.69 -11.45 -9.66
C ILE A 2 3.02 -10.24 -10.53
N GLN A 3 2.17 -9.23 -10.48
CA GLN A 3 2.38 -7.92 -11.10
C GLN A 3 2.55 -6.90 -9.98
N ILE A 4 3.68 -6.19 -9.96
CA ILE A 4 3.93 -5.11 -9.01
C ILE A 4 3.75 -3.79 -9.76
N ILE A 5 2.92 -2.91 -9.20
CA ILE A 5 2.71 -1.55 -9.68
C ILE A 5 3.20 -0.61 -8.59
N ILE A 6 4.11 0.30 -8.92
CA ILE A 6 4.64 1.28 -7.97
C ILE A 6 4.59 2.69 -8.55
N SER A 7 4.06 3.61 -7.75
CA SER A 7 4.07 5.04 -8.08
C SER A 7 5.41 5.65 -7.71
N ILE A 8 6.08 6.30 -8.67
CA ILE A 8 7.39 6.93 -8.47
C ILE A 8 7.18 8.32 -7.89
N ASP A 9 7.42 8.44 -6.58
CA ASP A 9 7.24 9.65 -5.78
C ASP A 9 8.32 9.65 -4.67
N PRO A 10 8.96 10.80 -4.34
CA PRO A 10 9.91 10.88 -3.22
C PRO A 10 9.44 10.24 -1.91
N SER A 11 8.15 10.37 -1.59
CA SER A 11 7.54 9.87 -0.35
C SER A 11 7.29 8.35 -0.35
N THR A 12 7.16 7.72 -1.51
CA THR A 12 6.93 6.26 -1.65
C THR A 12 8.22 5.46 -1.77
N LYS A 13 9.38 6.13 -1.80
CA LYS A 13 10.70 5.51 -2.03
C LYS A 13 10.98 4.31 -1.10
N PHE A 14 10.57 4.38 0.16
CA PHE A 14 10.78 3.29 1.13
C PHE A 14 10.07 1.98 0.73
N LEU A 15 9.02 2.04 -0.11
CA LEU A 15 8.29 0.87 -0.58
C LEU A 15 9.11 0.01 -1.55
N PHE A 16 10.14 0.56 -2.21
CA PHE A 16 11.05 -0.21 -3.05
C PHE A 16 11.78 -1.31 -2.27
N GLU A 17 12.04 -1.11 -0.97
CA GLU A 17 12.66 -2.13 -0.12
C GLU A 17 11.83 -3.42 -0.04
N ILE A 18 10.50 -3.34 -0.22
CA ILE A 18 9.64 -4.52 -0.30
C ILE A 18 9.96 -5.31 -1.57
N ILE A 19 10.09 -4.62 -2.70
CA ILE A 19 10.40 -5.21 -4.01
C ILE A 19 11.79 -5.86 -3.98
N GLU A 20 12.79 -5.17 -3.43
CA GLU A 20 14.15 -5.68 -3.26
C GLU A 20 14.18 -6.96 -2.41
N LYS A 21 13.43 -6.97 -1.30
CA LYS A 21 13.32 -8.17 -0.44
C LYS A 21 12.69 -9.34 -1.19
N LEU A 22 11.61 -9.12 -1.94
CA LEU A 22 10.99 -10.17 -2.76
C LEU A 22 11.97 -10.71 -3.81
N SER A 23 12.66 -9.83 -4.53
CA SER A 23 13.66 -10.19 -5.53
C SER A 23 14.83 -10.98 -4.93
N SER A 24 15.36 -10.55 -3.78
CA SER A 24 16.44 -11.25 -3.07
C SER A 24 16.10 -12.68 -2.62
N LYS A 25 14.80 -13.00 -2.55
CA LYS A 25 14.28 -14.33 -2.21
C LYS A 25 13.87 -15.14 -3.43
N GLY A 26 14.13 -14.64 -4.64
CA GLY A 26 13.83 -15.33 -5.90
C GLY A 26 12.35 -15.32 -6.26
N ILE A 27 11.57 -14.38 -5.75
CA ILE A 27 10.17 -14.22 -6.17
C ILE A 27 10.15 -13.57 -7.55
N GLU A 28 9.59 -14.26 -8.53
CA GLU A 28 9.39 -13.74 -9.88
C GLU A 28 8.16 -12.81 -9.93
N TYR A 29 8.34 -11.64 -10.53
CA TYR A 29 7.30 -10.65 -10.75
C TYR A 29 7.60 -9.84 -12.01
N ASN A 30 6.56 -9.22 -12.56
CA ASN A 30 6.73 -8.12 -13.50
C ASN A 30 6.54 -6.80 -12.76
N LEU A 31 7.33 -5.79 -13.10
CA LEU A 31 7.28 -4.48 -12.48
C LEU A 31 6.74 -3.44 -13.46
N THR A 32 5.77 -2.65 -13.02
CA THR A 32 5.27 -1.46 -13.72
C THR A 32 5.52 -0.24 -12.84
N GLU A 33 6.41 0.64 -13.30
CA GLU A 33 6.73 1.90 -12.64
C GLU A 33 5.93 3.05 -13.27
N ILE A 34 5.15 3.76 -12.44
CA ILE A 34 4.39 4.93 -12.88
C ILE A 34 5.22 6.18 -12.59
N HIS A 35 5.99 6.62 -13.58
CA HIS A 35 6.81 7.82 -13.51
C HIS A 35 5.97 9.11 -13.61
N PRO A 36 6.49 10.24 -13.10
CA PRO A 36 5.79 11.53 -13.09
C PRO A 36 5.76 12.21 -14.47
N ASN A 37 5.11 11.58 -15.44
CA ASN A 37 4.85 12.12 -16.77
C ASN A 37 3.63 11.43 -17.43
N GLU A 38 2.98 12.12 -18.37
CA GLU A 38 1.75 11.64 -19.02
C GLU A 38 1.95 10.32 -19.81
N GLU A 39 3.12 10.14 -20.42
CA GLU A 39 3.42 8.94 -21.20
C GLU A 39 3.46 7.70 -20.31
N SER A 40 4.12 7.78 -19.16
CA SER A 40 4.20 6.68 -18.20
C SER A 40 2.84 6.37 -17.58
N TYR A 41 2.03 7.38 -17.27
CA TYR A 41 0.64 7.18 -16.83
C TYR A 41 -0.17 6.41 -17.90
N ARG A 42 -0.14 6.88 -19.15
CA ARG A 42 -0.89 6.24 -20.25
C ARG A 42 -0.42 4.81 -20.51
N THR A 43 0.88 4.61 -20.68
CA THR A 43 1.46 3.29 -21.00
C THR A 43 1.30 2.30 -19.86
N SER A 44 1.42 2.74 -18.59
CA SER A 44 1.16 1.88 -17.43
C SER A 44 -0.30 1.47 -17.35
N PHE A 45 -1.24 2.39 -17.61
CA PHE A 45 -2.66 2.08 -17.62
C PHE A 45 -3.01 1.06 -18.72
N GLU A 46 -2.47 1.26 -19.94
CA GLU A 46 -2.59 0.32 -21.05
C GLU A 46 -2.00 -1.06 -20.69
N ASN A 47 -0.83 -1.10 -20.04
CA ASN A 47 -0.20 -2.35 -19.62
C ASN A 47 -1.06 -3.13 -18.60
N ILE A 48 -1.54 -2.46 -17.55
CA ILE A 48 -2.34 -3.07 -16.49
C ILE A 48 -3.67 -3.61 -17.04
N SER A 49 -4.26 -2.90 -18.00
CA SER A 49 -5.51 -3.32 -18.66
C SER A 49 -5.35 -4.65 -19.43
N ASN A 50 -4.12 -5.05 -19.75
CA ASN A 50 -3.80 -6.27 -20.49
C ASN A 50 -3.23 -7.39 -19.60
N PHE A 51 -3.20 -7.21 -18.28
CA PHE A 51 -2.75 -8.27 -17.38
C PHE A 51 -3.64 -9.50 -17.44
N ASP A 52 -3.01 -10.67 -17.37
CA ASP A 52 -3.72 -11.93 -17.32
C ASP A 52 -4.71 -11.98 -16.14
N LYS A 53 -5.87 -12.56 -16.40
CA LYS A 53 -6.86 -12.89 -15.37
C LYS A 53 -6.26 -13.86 -14.35
N ASN A 54 -6.78 -13.83 -13.12
CA ASN A 54 -6.27 -14.58 -11.97
C ASN A 54 -4.81 -14.23 -11.59
N SER A 55 -4.28 -13.10 -12.05
CA SER A 55 -3.00 -12.57 -11.57
C SER A 55 -3.14 -11.95 -10.18
N ILE A 56 -2.00 -11.81 -9.50
CA ILE A 56 -1.90 -11.11 -8.21
C ILE A 56 -1.28 -9.74 -8.49
N ILE A 57 -2.02 -8.69 -8.16
CA ILE A 57 -1.60 -7.31 -8.30
C ILE A 57 -1.19 -6.79 -6.93
N LEU A 58 0.05 -6.30 -6.83
CA LEU A 58 0.56 -5.59 -5.67
C LEU A 58 0.74 -4.11 -6.07
N PHE A 59 -0.13 -3.24 -5.56
CA PHE A 59 -0.02 -1.80 -5.81
C PHE A 59 0.61 -1.11 -4.60
N PHE A 60 1.69 -0.38 -4.83
CA PHE A 60 2.45 0.36 -3.82
C PHE A 60 2.47 1.85 -4.17
N GLY A 61 1.81 2.67 -3.36
CA GLY A 61 1.77 4.10 -3.61
C GLY A 61 0.72 4.84 -2.81
N HIS A 62 0.32 5.99 -3.32
CA HIS A 62 -0.67 6.85 -2.68
C HIS A 62 -2.10 6.45 -3.06
N GLY A 63 -3.01 6.70 -2.14
CA GLY A 63 -4.43 6.39 -2.31
C GLY A 63 -5.32 7.35 -1.54
N GLN A 64 -6.59 7.35 -1.92
CA GLN A 64 -7.70 7.99 -1.25
C GLN A 64 -8.92 7.08 -1.38
N SER A 65 -9.97 7.39 -0.62
CA SER A 65 -11.23 6.64 -0.66
C SER A 65 -11.89 6.53 -2.04
N ASN A 66 -11.50 7.35 -3.02
CA ASN A 66 -12.07 7.38 -4.37
C ASN A 66 -11.05 7.22 -5.51
N GLN A 67 -9.75 7.03 -5.24
CA GLN A 67 -8.73 6.89 -6.29
C GLN A 67 -7.39 6.38 -5.77
N LEU A 68 -6.58 5.83 -6.68
CA LEU A 68 -5.16 5.58 -6.55
C LEU A 68 -4.39 6.63 -7.36
N TYR A 69 -3.23 7.05 -6.86
CA TYR A 69 -2.40 8.06 -7.50
C TYR A 69 -1.19 7.44 -8.19
N GLY A 70 -0.77 8.05 -9.30
CA GLY A 70 0.47 7.68 -9.98
C GLY A 70 1.69 8.41 -9.42
N GLY A 71 2.77 8.46 -10.21
CA GLY A 71 3.99 9.16 -9.82
C GLY A 71 3.83 10.67 -9.68
N GLU A 72 4.68 11.26 -8.84
CA GLU A 72 4.76 12.70 -8.56
C GLU A 72 6.21 13.18 -8.61
N SER A 73 6.39 14.40 -9.11
CA SER A 73 7.62 15.17 -8.98
C SER A 73 7.24 16.59 -8.54
N PRO A 74 7.49 16.98 -7.28
CA PRO A 74 7.01 18.26 -6.73
C PRO A 74 7.35 19.48 -7.59
N ASP A 75 8.50 19.47 -8.27
CA ASP A 75 8.99 20.59 -9.07
C ASP A 75 8.50 20.58 -10.54
N SER A 76 8.03 19.44 -11.06
CA SER A 76 7.81 19.29 -12.50
C SER A 76 6.52 18.58 -12.92
N PHE A 77 5.88 17.84 -12.00
CA PHE A 77 4.68 17.07 -12.29
C PHE A 77 3.87 16.81 -11.02
N THR A 78 2.79 17.57 -10.85
CA THR A 78 1.87 17.40 -9.72
C THR A 78 1.22 16.03 -9.74
N LYS A 79 1.06 15.42 -8.57
CA LYS A 79 0.34 14.16 -8.36
C LYS A 79 -1.05 14.19 -9.02
N LYS A 80 -1.35 13.16 -9.81
CA LYS A 80 -2.64 12.99 -10.51
C LYS A 80 -3.27 11.62 -10.21
N PRO A 81 -4.61 11.53 -10.24
CA PRO A 81 -5.29 10.24 -10.17
C PRO A 81 -4.81 9.33 -11.31
N PHE A 82 -4.42 8.11 -10.97
CA PHE A 82 -4.05 7.08 -11.92
C PHE A 82 -5.20 6.12 -12.19
N ILE A 83 -5.89 5.67 -11.13
CA ILE A 83 -7.09 4.85 -11.24
C ILE A 83 -8.14 5.44 -10.30
N ARG A 84 -9.25 5.90 -10.86
CA ARG A 84 -10.38 6.45 -10.11
C ARG A 84 -11.35 5.35 -9.70
N LEU A 85 -12.26 5.69 -8.79
CA LEU A 85 -13.31 4.81 -8.31
C LEU A 85 -14.08 4.13 -9.44
N ASN A 86 -14.41 4.86 -10.51
CA ASN A 86 -15.14 4.39 -11.68
C ASN A 86 -14.27 3.62 -12.71
N GLU A 87 -12.98 3.49 -12.46
CA GLU A 87 -12.01 2.78 -13.31
C GLU A 87 -11.51 1.48 -12.67
N MET A 88 -11.94 1.18 -11.43
CA MET A 88 -11.52 -0.01 -10.67
C MET A 88 -11.86 -1.36 -11.34
N SER A 89 -12.69 -1.39 -12.38
CA SER A 89 -12.90 -2.58 -13.22
C SER A 89 -11.67 -2.98 -14.02
N ILE A 90 -10.64 -2.13 -14.10
CA ILE A 90 -9.33 -2.48 -14.66
C ILE A 90 -8.72 -3.70 -13.96
N PHE A 91 -9.06 -3.94 -12.69
CA PHE A 91 -8.60 -5.08 -11.89
C PHE A 91 -9.56 -6.27 -11.89
N GLN A 92 -10.48 -6.35 -12.86
CA GLN A 92 -11.46 -7.42 -12.92
C GLN A 92 -10.81 -8.81 -12.97
N GLU A 93 -11.35 -9.73 -12.17
CA GLU A 93 -10.89 -11.13 -12.09
C GLU A 93 -9.41 -11.25 -11.67
N GLN A 94 -8.92 -10.33 -10.83
CA GLN A 94 -7.57 -10.37 -10.25
C GLN A 94 -7.62 -10.37 -8.72
N TYR A 95 -6.53 -10.83 -8.10
CA TYR A 95 -6.29 -10.66 -6.66
C TYR A 95 -5.59 -9.32 -6.46
N LEU A 96 -6.09 -8.46 -5.57
CA LEU A 96 -5.65 -7.06 -5.49
C LEU A 96 -5.17 -6.67 -4.08
N PHE A 97 -3.87 -6.48 -3.90
CA PHE A 97 -3.29 -5.95 -2.67
C PHE A 97 -2.92 -4.48 -2.86
N LEU A 98 -3.63 -3.58 -2.18
CA LEU A 98 -3.40 -2.13 -2.27
C LEU A 98 -2.70 -1.64 -1.01
N LEU A 99 -1.37 -1.47 -1.04
CA LEU A 99 -0.64 -0.76 0.02
C LEU A 99 -0.67 0.74 -0.28
N ALA A 100 -1.82 1.33 0.00
CA ALA A 100 -2.10 2.74 -0.20
C ALA A 100 -3.10 3.24 0.85
N CYS A 101 -2.98 4.52 1.23
CA CYS A 101 -3.86 5.18 2.19
C CYS A 101 -5.33 5.11 1.73
N ASP A 102 -6.25 4.82 2.66
CA ASP A 102 -7.71 4.71 2.43
C ASP A 102 -8.16 3.74 1.32
N SER A 103 -7.26 2.86 0.86
CA SER A 103 -7.55 1.85 -0.15
C SER A 103 -8.63 0.85 0.28
N ALA A 104 -8.78 0.61 1.59
CA ALA A 104 -9.88 -0.15 2.17
C ALA A 104 -11.25 0.42 1.78
N SER A 105 -11.39 1.75 1.81
CA SER A 105 -12.62 2.47 1.46
C SER A 105 -12.87 2.45 -0.05
N LEU A 106 -11.80 2.58 -0.85
CA LEU A 106 -11.86 2.47 -2.31
C LEU A 106 -12.32 1.09 -2.76
N ILE A 107 -11.77 0.02 -2.18
CA ILE A 107 -12.18 -1.36 -2.48
C ILE A 107 -13.66 -1.55 -2.13
N LYS A 108 -14.06 -1.14 -0.93
CA LYS A 108 -15.44 -1.28 -0.47
C LYS A 108 -16.43 -0.59 -1.40
N SER A 109 -16.12 0.64 -1.80
CA SER A 109 -16.99 1.45 -2.67
C SER A 109 -17.00 0.97 -4.11
N SER A 110 -15.92 0.35 -4.59
CA SER A 110 -15.82 -0.20 -5.95
C SER A 110 -16.22 -1.67 -6.08
N PHE A 111 -16.46 -2.40 -4.98
CA PHE A 111 -16.63 -3.87 -4.96
C PHE A 111 -17.53 -4.44 -6.07
N ARG A 112 -18.68 -3.82 -6.33
CA ARG A 112 -19.63 -4.29 -7.36
C ARG A 112 -19.12 -4.14 -8.79
N MET A 113 -18.29 -3.13 -9.01
CA MET A 113 -17.77 -2.78 -10.34
C MET A 113 -16.41 -3.41 -10.60
N SER A 114 -15.54 -3.48 -9.59
CA SER A 114 -14.19 -4.01 -9.72
C SER A 114 -14.19 -5.50 -10.03
N LYS A 115 -15.12 -6.28 -9.46
CA LYS A 115 -15.21 -7.75 -9.66
C LYS A 115 -13.85 -8.45 -9.47
N THR A 116 -13.06 -7.96 -8.52
CA THR A 116 -11.83 -8.61 -8.09
C THR A 116 -12.16 -9.94 -7.42
N ILE A 117 -11.21 -10.88 -7.43
CA ILE A 117 -11.40 -12.20 -6.82
C ILE A 117 -11.37 -12.07 -5.29
N LYS A 118 -10.32 -11.42 -4.79
CA LYS A 118 -10.17 -10.96 -3.42
C LYS A 118 -9.28 -9.74 -3.41
N SER A 119 -9.46 -8.89 -2.42
CA SER A 119 -8.68 -7.67 -2.30
C SER A 119 -8.33 -7.36 -0.86
N ILE A 120 -7.12 -6.84 -0.63
CA ILE A 120 -6.65 -6.30 0.64
C ILE A 120 -6.44 -4.80 0.47
N GLY A 121 -6.95 -4.02 1.41
CA GLY A 121 -6.65 -2.61 1.52
C GLY A 121 -6.45 -2.20 2.98
N PHE A 122 -5.98 -0.97 3.15
CA PHE A 122 -5.68 -0.37 4.44
C PHE A 122 -6.45 0.95 4.60
N GLY A 123 -6.64 1.39 5.84
CA GLY A 123 -7.12 2.73 6.14
C GLY A 123 -6.00 3.76 6.07
N ALA A 124 -5.92 4.63 7.08
CA ALA A 124 -4.92 5.69 7.10
C ALA A 124 -3.51 5.13 7.31
N LEU A 125 -2.56 5.52 6.46
CA LEU A 125 -1.15 5.15 6.54
C LEU A 125 -0.29 6.43 6.56
N PRO A 126 -0.24 7.17 7.68
CA PRO A 126 0.52 8.41 7.77
C PRO A 126 2.02 8.12 7.70
N THR A 127 2.61 8.40 6.54
CA THR A 127 4.01 8.15 6.21
C THR A 127 4.81 9.44 6.02
N SER A 128 4.19 10.61 6.21
CA SER A 128 4.88 11.88 6.24
C SER A 128 4.42 12.76 7.41
N ILE A 129 5.24 13.75 7.77
CA ILE A 129 4.88 14.73 8.81
C ILE A 129 3.71 15.56 8.32
N GLU A 130 3.72 15.96 7.05
CA GLU A 130 2.66 16.75 6.44
C GLU A 130 1.31 16.00 6.52
N GLU A 131 1.29 14.69 6.33
CA GLU A 131 0.08 13.87 6.50
C GLU A 131 -0.43 13.88 7.96
N ILE A 132 0.47 13.86 8.93
CA ILE A 132 0.13 13.92 10.37
C ILE A 132 -0.38 15.30 10.76
N GLU A 133 0.26 16.37 10.28
CA GLU A 133 -0.14 17.76 10.56
C GLU A 133 -1.51 18.09 9.97
N ASN A 134 -1.83 17.52 8.82
CA ASN A 134 -3.13 17.68 8.17
C ASN A 134 -4.25 16.87 8.84
N ASP A 135 -3.92 15.86 9.64
CA ASP A 135 -4.89 15.11 10.45
C ASP A 135 -5.05 15.73 11.84
N LYS A 136 -6.25 16.28 12.12
CA LYS A 136 -6.55 16.95 13.39
C LYS A 136 -6.40 16.06 14.63
N LYS A 137 -6.54 14.74 14.49
CA LYS A 137 -6.37 13.79 15.60
C LYS A 137 -4.89 13.51 15.80
N LEU A 138 -4.16 13.20 14.73
CA LEU A 138 -2.74 12.81 14.81
C LEU A 138 -1.83 14.00 15.15
N SER A 139 -2.15 15.20 14.69
CA SER A 139 -1.35 16.42 14.97
C SER A 139 -1.25 16.77 16.46
N LEU A 140 -2.16 16.26 17.30
CA LEU A 140 -2.15 16.46 18.75
C LEU A 140 -1.40 15.36 19.51
N GLU A 141 -0.99 14.27 18.85
CA GLU A 141 -0.40 13.09 19.49
C GLU A 141 1.12 13.19 19.67
N GLY A 142 1.76 14.27 19.20
CA GLY A 142 3.20 14.48 19.38
C GLY A 142 4.06 13.45 18.65
N ILE A 143 3.60 12.99 17.47
CA ILE A 143 4.30 11.99 16.66
C ILE A 143 5.62 12.58 16.14
N SER A 144 6.72 11.89 16.44
CA SER A 144 8.05 12.33 16.03
C SER A 144 8.40 11.86 14.62
N VAL A 145 9.35 12.53 13.97
CA VAL A 145 9.92 12.09 12.69
C VAL A 145 10.48 10.66 12.80
N GLN A 146 11.14 10.35 13.92
CA GLN A 146 11.69 9.01 14.16
C GLN A 146 10.58 7.95 14.24
N THR A 147 9.44 8.28 14.85
CA THR A 147 8.27 7.39 14.92
C THR A 147 7.73 7.09 13.52
N ILE A 148 7.67 8.08 12.63
CA ILE A 148 7.25 7.90 11.22
C ILE A 148 8.23 6.99 10.47
N GLU A 149 9.52 7.21 10.63
CA GLU A 149 10.55 6.37 9.99
C GLU A 149 10.52 4.93 10.52
N ASP A 150 10.30 4.75 11.82
CA ASP A 150 10.10 3.43 12.42
C ASP A 150 8.81 2.76 11.91
N PHE A 151 7.75 3.53 11.68
CA PHE A 151 6.50 3.05 11.10
C PHE A 151 6.70 2.58 9.65
N LYS A 152 7.38 3.37 8.80
CA LYS A 152 7.76 2.97 7.44
C LYS A 152 8.57 1.68 7.42
N LYS A 153 9.61 1.59 8.26
CA LYS A 153 10.44 0.38 8.39
C LYS A 153 9.61 -0.82 8.80
N THR A 154 8.64 -0.61 9.69
CA THR A 154 7.74 -1.66 10.15
C THR A 154 6.82 -2.12 9.03
N ILE A 155 6.24 -1.22 8.24
CA ILE A 155 5.44 -1.56 7.04
C ILE A 155 6.28 -2.41 6.08
N VAL A 156 7.49 -1.97 5.74
CA VAL A 156 8.38 -2.71 4.83
C VAL A 156 8.66 -4.11 5.38
N ASP A 157 9.02 -4.22 6.65
CA ASP A 157 9.33 -5.49 7.28
C ASP A 157 8.13 -6.44 7.32
N THR A 158 6.97 -5.99 7.81
CA THR A 158 5.80 -6.86 7.98
C THR A 158 5.19 -7.24 6.63
N VAL A 159 5.06 -6.31 5.69
CA VAL A 159 4.48 -6.59 4.36
C VAL A 159 5.38 -7.52 3.55
N SER A 160 6.70 -7.26 3.49
CA SER A 160 7.62 -8.15 2.77
C SER A 160 7.62 -9.56 3.36
N ASN A 161 7.71 -9.71 4.68
CA ASN A 161 7.66 -11.02 5.33
C ASN A 161 6.33 -11.74 5.08
N ALA A 162 5.21 -11.01 5.02
CA ALA A 162 3.91 -11.61 4.76
C ALA A 162 3.77 -12.10 3.32
N LEU A 163 4.19 -11.27 2.35
CA LEU A 163 4.18 -11.63 0.93
C LEU A 163 5.12 -12.80 0.61
N LEU A 164 6.22 -12.97 1.34
CA LEU A 164 7.10 -14.13 1.17
C LEU A 164 6.48 -15.46 1.58
N ILE A 165 5.49 -15.45 2.48
CA ILE A 165 4.83 -16.66 2.98
C ILE A 165 3.63 -17.04 2.11
N SER A 166 2.77 -16.09 1.76
CA SER A 166 1.58 -16.36 0.95
C SER A 166 1.15 -15.16 0.14
N THR A 167 1.15 -15.30 -1.19
CA THR A 167 0.54 -14.33 -2.11
C THR A 167 -0.74 -14.84 -2.75
N LYS A 168 -1.04 -16.14 -2.63
CA LYS A 168 -2.18 -16.80 -3.30
C LYS A 168 -3.41 -16.94 -2.43
N ASP A 169 -3.25 -16.98 -1.10
CA ASP A 169 -4.36 -16.98 -0.16
C ASP A 169 -4.38 -15.65 0.60
N PHE A 170 -5.30 -14.77 0.20
CA PHE A 170 -5.47 -13.44 0.77
C PHE A 170 -6.02 -13.46 2.21
N ILE A 171 -6.74 -14.51 2.62
CA ILE A 171 -7.16 -14.65 4.02
C ILE A 171 -5.93 -14.94 4.85
N HIS A 172 -5.15 -15.95 4.45
CA HIS A 172 -3.93 -16.31 5.16
C HIS A 172 -2.89 -15.16 5.17
N LEU A 173 -2.73 -14.46 4.04
CA LEU A 173 -1.87 -13.28 3.95
C LEU A 173 -2.28 -12.20 4.95
N LYS A 174 -3.57 -11.86 5.03
CA LYS A 174 -4.07 -10.87 5.98
C LYS A 174 -3.85 -11.33 7.42
N ASP A 175 -4.18 -12.57 7.76
CA ASP A 175 -4.05 -13.09 9.12
C ASP A 175 -2.58 -13.12 9.57
N TYR A 176 -1.66 -13.52 8.68
CA TYR A 176 -0.24 -13.50 8.98
C TYR A 176 0.33 -12.07 9.06
N LEU A 177 -0.14 -11.15 8.22
CA LEU A 177 0.23 -9.73 8.33
C LEU A 177 -0.24 -9.13 9.68
N ILE A 178 -1.46 -9.45 10.12
CA ILE A 178 -1.97 -9.06 11.44
C ILE A 178 -1.06 -9.59 12.55
N LEU A 179 -0.68 -10.87 12.51
CA LEU A 179 0.23 -11.46 13.49
C LEU A 179 1.57 -10.71 13.57
N LEU A 180 2.15 -10.38 12.41
CA LEU A 180 3.41 -9.64 12.33
C LEU A 180 3.26 -8.22 12.88
N VAL A 181 2.15 -7.53 12.59
CA VAL A 181 1.87 -6.19 13.11
C VAL A 181 1.63 -6.23 14.63
N ASP A 182 0.85 -7.19 15.13
CA ASP A 182 0.61 -7.37 16.58
C ASP A 182 1.93 -7.59 17.34
N LYS A 183 2.87 -8.36 16.77
CA LYS A 183 4.22 -8.48 17.33
C LYS A 183 4.94 -7.14 17.40
N LYS A 184 4.87 -6.33 16.34
CA LYS A 184 5.54 -5.02 16.29
C LYS A 184 4.89 -3.98 17.21
N ILE A 185 3.57 -4.06 17.42
CA ILE A 185 2.87 -3.27 18.46
C ILE A 185 3.45 -3.61 19.83
N ASN A 186 3.59 -4.89 20.17
CA ASN A 186 4.19 -5.31 21.43
C ASN A 186 5.65 -4.82 21.57
N ASP A 187 6.46 -4.92 20.51
CA ASP A 187 7.84 -4.43 20.51
C ASP A 187 7.89 -2.89 20.73
N ALA A 188 6.98 -2.14 20.11
CA ALA A 188 6.88 -0.69 20.27
C ALA A 188 6.58 -0.29 21.72
N VAL A 189 5.62 -0.98 22.36
CA VAL A 189 5.24 -0.70 23.76
C VAL A 189 6.29 -1.20 24.76
N LEU A 190 6.73 -2.44 24.63
CA LEU A 190 7.51 -3.13 25.67
C LEU A 190 9.02 -2.89 25.56
N LEU A 191 9.54 -2.72 24.35
CA LEU A 191 10.99 -2.60 24.10
C LEU A 191 11.40 -1.17 23.77
N LYS A 192 10.63 -0.48 22.93
CA LYS A 192 10.94 0.88 22.48
C LYS A 192 10.37 1.98 23.38
N ASN A 193 9.32 1.66 24.15
CA ASN A 193 8.51 2.64 24.87
C ASN A 193 7.99 3.79 23.97
N ASP A 194 7.68 3.46 22.71
CA ASP A 194 7.10 4.39 21.72
C ASP A 194 5.61 4.06 21.54
N ARG A 195 4.76 4.76 22.31
CA ARG A 195 3.30 4.58 22.25
C ARG A 195 2.71 5.08 20.93
N ASN A 196 3.28 6.13 20.35
CA ASN A 196 2.80 6.68 19.10
C ASN A 196 3.00 5.69 17.95
N LEU A 197 4.14 5.00 17.91
CA LEU A 197 4.37 3.90 16.97
C LEU A 197 3.35 2.78 17.17
N ALA A 198 3.11 2.38 18.43
CA ALA A 198 2.14 1.33 18.74
C ALA A 198 0.71 1.70 18.28
N ASP A 199 0.30 2.95 18.46
CA ASP A 199 -1.02 3.44 18.05
C ASP A 199 -1.17 3.50 16.52
N LEU A 200 -0.14 3.95 15.80
CA LEU A 200 -0.12 3.92 14.33
C LEU A 200 -0.25 2.49 13.79
N LEU A 201 0.50 1.55 14.37
CA LEU A 201 0.45 0.14 13.99
C LEU A 201 -0.91 -0.49 14.35
N TYR A 202 -1.47 -0.14 15.50
CA TYR A 202 -2.80 -0.60 15.92
C TYR A 202 -3.90 -0.11 14.96
N ARG A 203 -3.82 1.14 14.50
CA ARG A 203 -4.72 1.66 13.45
C ARG A 203 -4.57 0.90 12.14
N MET A 204 -3.34 0.75 11.63
CA MET A 204 -3.05 -0.04 10.43
C MET A 204 -3.64 -1.45 10.54
N ARG A 205 -3.48 -2.11 11.69
CA ARG A 205 -4.00 -3.45 11.96
C ARG A 205 -5.52 -3.52 11.91
N ASN A 206 -6.22 -2.55 12.50
CA ASN A 206 -7.68 -2.58 12.60
C ASN A 206 -8.39 -2.11 11.33
N GLU A 207 -7.74 -1.24 10.56
CA GLU A 207 -8.29 -0.69 9.32
C GLU A 207 -7.88 -1.50 8.08
N MET A 208 -7.10 -2.57 8.27
CA MET A 208 -6.81 -3.55 7.24
C MET A 208 -8.02 -4.47 7.01
N VAL A 209 -8.43 -4.59 5.75
CA VAL A 209 -9.64 -5.31 5.37
C VAL A 209 -9.37 -6.26 4.21
N VAL A 210 -10.14 -7.35 4.17
CA VAL A 210 -10.23 -8.24 3.01
C VAL A 210 -11.67 -8.20 2.50
N TYR A 211 -11.83 -7.98 1.20
CA TYR A 211 -13.10 -8.10 0.48
C TYR A 211 -13.04 -9.20 -0.57
#